data_AF-A0A6V7L1A6-F1
#
_entry.id   AF-A0A6V7L1A6-F1
#
_cell.length_a   1.000
_cell.length_b   1.000
_cell.length_c   1.000
_cell.angle_alpha   90.00
_cell.angle_beta   90.00
_cell.angle_gamma   90.00
#
_symmetry.space_group_name_H-M   'P 1'
#
loop_
_entity.id
_entity.type
_entity.pdbx_description
1 polymer ?
#
loop_
_entity_poly.entity_id
_entity_poly.type
_entity_poly.pdbx_seq_one_letter_code
_entity_poly.pdbx_strand_id
1 'polypeptide(L)' 'CAAKTASSSSVVEHHPNSYWEQTFSQPYFDNTTKRETTTTVGQSAYLYCRVRNLGDRA' A
#
# COMPACT_ATOMS: atom_id res chain seq x y z
N CYS A 1 19.99 14.94 -36.01
CA CYS A 1 20.46 15.76 -34.87
C CYS A 1 20.90 14.84 -33.75
N ALA A 2 22.21 14.69 -33.54
CA ALA A 2 22.75 13.90 -32.43
C ALA A 2 22.76 14.78 -31.17
N ALA A 3 22.14 14.32 -30.08
CA ALA A 3 22.13 15.01 -28.80
C ALA A 3 22.66 14.07 -27.69
N LYS A 4 23.95 14.30 -27.41
CA LYS A 4 24.77 14.01 -26.22
C LYS A 4 24.27 12.98 -25.20
N THR A 5 25.03 11.89 -25.12
CA THR A 5 25.18 11.00 -23.97
C THR A 5 25.61 11.80 -22.74
N ALA A 6 24.72 11.94 -21.77
CA ALA A 6 25.09 12.29 -20.40
C ALA A 6 25.15 10.98 -19.62
N SER A 7 26.37 10.52 -19.34
CA SER A 7 26.63 9.48 -18.34
C SER A 7 26.33 10.06 -16.96
N SER A 8 25.05 10.17 -16.61
CA SER A 8 24.63 10.32 -15.22
C SER A 8 24.81 8.95 -14.58
N SER A 9 25.96 8.73 -13.97
CA SER A 9 26.21 7.61 -13.07
C SER A 9 25.06 7.57 -12.07
N SER A 10 24.11 6.68 -12.29
CA SER A 10 23.06 6.38 -11.32
C SER A 10 23.78 5.77 -10.13
N VAL A 11 24.10 6.60 -9.13
CA VAL A 11 24.29 6.14 -7.77
C VAL A 11 23.02 5.36 -7.44
N VAL A 12 23.10 4.04 -7.58
CA VAL A 12 22.10 3.13 -7.04
C VAL A 12 22.27 3.29 -5.54
N GLU A 13 21.55 4.25 -4.98
CA GLU A 13 21.38 4.36 -3.55
C GLU A 13 20.59 3.13 -3.14
N HIS A 14 21.35 2.08 -2.82
CA HIS A 14 20.87 0.79 -2.37
C HIS A 14 20.28 1.02 -0.98
N HIS A 15 19.06 1.56 -0.93
CA HIS A 15 18.30 1.74 0.30
C HIS A 15 18.20 0.34 0.93
N PRO A 16 18.91 0.08 2.05
CA PRO A 16 18.83 -1.21 2.70
C PRO A 16 17.42 -1.30 3.27
N ASN A 17 16.56 -2.10 2.65
CA ASN A 17 15.14 -2.28 2.95
C ASN A 17 14.24 -1.08 2.59
N SER A 18 13.94 -0.91 1.30
CA SER A 18 12.64 -0.33 0.93
C SER A 18 11.57 -1.19 1.59
N TYR A 19 10.89 -0.65 2.59
CA TYR A 19 9.88 -1.36 3.38
C TYR A 19 8.93 -2.13 2.46
N TRP A 20 8.54 -1.54 1.32
CA TRP A 20 7.61 -2.08 0.33
C TRP A 20 8.14 -3.22 -0.57
N GLU A 21 9.45 -3.46 -0.59
CA GLU A 21 10.06 -4.56 -1.36
C GLU A 21 10.14 -5.87 -0.55
N GLN A 22 9.77 -5.87 0.72
CA GLN A 22 9.64 -7.09 1.51
C GLN A 22 8.35 -7.85 1.11
N THR A 23 8.45 -9.15 0.84
CA THR A 23 7.31 -9.97 0.37
C THR A 23 6.06 -9.90 1.28
N PHE A 24 6.24 -9.58 2.57
CA PHE A 24 5.16 -9.50 3.56
C PHE A 24 4.80 -8.08 3.98
N SER A 25 5.31 -7.05 3.32
CA SER A 25 5.03 -5.65 3.66
C SER A 25 4.02 -4.99 2.72
N GLN A 26 3.62 -5.65 1.63
CA GLN A 26 2.61 -5.09 0.75
C GLN A 26 1.27 -4.96 1.47
N PRO A 27 0.56 -3.82 1.33
CA PRO A 27 -0.75 -3.66 1.95
C PRO A 27 -1.75 -4.65 1.39
N TYR A 28 -2.58 -5.22 2.25
CA TYR A 28 -3.64 -6.12 1.82
C TYR A 28 -4.90 -5.95 2.68
N PHE A 29 -6.05 -6.26 2.09
CA PHE A 29 -7.32 -6.24 2.81
C PHE A 29 -7.43 -7.40 3.80
N ASP A 30 -7.84 -7.09 5.02
CA ASP A 30 -8.17 -8.11 6.02
C ASP A 30 -9.47 -8.81 5.61
N ASN A 31 -9.38 -10.11 5.32
CA ASN A 31 -10.53 -10.90 4.87
C ASN A 31 -11.48 -11.28 6.00
N THR A 32 -11.15 -10.96 7.26
CA THR A 32 -12.01 -11.23 8.41
C THR A 32 -13.11 -10.18 8.59
N THR A 33 -13.04 -9.04 7.89
CA THR A 33 -14.12 -8.05 7.95
C THR A 33 -15.39 -8.58 7.29
N LYS A 34 -16.53 -8.40 7.96
CA LYS A 34 -17.84 -8.80 7.44
C LYS A 34 -18.15 -8.08 6.12
N ARG A 35 -18.31 -8.85 5.04
CA ARG A 35 -18.59 -8.31 3.70
C ARG A 35 -20.07 -7.96 3.49
N GLU A 36 -20.96 -8.76 4.05
CA GLU A 36 -22.40 -8.59 3.91
C GLU A 36 -23.00 -8.06 5.21
N THR A 37 -23.46 -6.80 5.19
CA THR A 37 -24.08 -6.15 6.34
C THR A 37 -25.47 -5.70 5.99
N THR A 38 -26.47 -6.31 6.63
CA THR A 38 -27.86 -5.86 6.59
C THR A 38 -28.16 -5.08 7.86
N THR A 39 -28.72 -3.88 7.71
CA THR A 39 -29.12 -3.02 8.81
C THR A 39 -30.59 -2.65 8.63
N THR A 40 -31.33 -2.53 9.73
CA THR A 40 -32.75 -2.16 9.72
C THR A 40 -32.94 -0.73 9.21
N VAL A 41 -34.02 -0.49 8.48
CA VAL A 41 -34.39 0.85 8.02
C VAL A 41 -34.52 1.81 9.20
N GLY A 42 -33.96 3.02 9.06
CA GLY A 42 -33.91 4.04 10.11
C GLY A 42 -32.70 3.93 11.05
N GLN A 43 -31.85 2.92 10.88
CA GLN A 43 -30.56 2.79 11.59
C GLN A 43 -29.40 3.10 10.65
N SER A 44 -28.31 3.62 11.19
CA SER A 44 -27.07 3.84 10.43
C SER A 44 -26.39 2.50 10.15
N ALA A 45 -26.10 2.24 8.88
CA ALA A 45 -25.30 1.09 8.47
C ALA A 45 -23.81 1.39 8.60
N TYR A 46 -23.04 0.46 9.18
CA TYR A 46 -21.59 0.57 9.31
C TYR A 46 -20.91 -0.49 8.46
N LEU A 47 -19.99 -0.07 7.60
CA LEU A 47 -19.17 -0.93 6.76
C LEU A 47 -17.71 -0.75 7.18
N TYR A 48 -17.11 -1.83 7.66
CA TYR A 48 -15.74 -1.81 8.15
C TYR A 48 -14.77 -2.16 7.02
N CYS A 49 -13.70 -1.38 6.91
CA CYS A 49 -12.55 -1.70 6.06
C CYS A 49 -11.31 -1.78 6.94
N ARG A 50 -10.59 -2.89 6.88
CA ARG A 50 -9.33 -3.08 7.60
C ARG A 50 -8.26 -3.47 6.59
N VAL A 51 -7.17 -2.72 6.59
CA VAL A 51 -6.01 -2.96 5.74
C VAL A 51 -4.82 -3.27 6.64
N ARG A 52 -4.06 -4.31 6.29
CA ARG A 52 -2.83 -4.70 6.97
C ARG A 52 -1.64 -4.17 6.20
N ASN A 53 -0.50 -4.02 6.88
CA ASN A 53 0.77 -3.57 6.30
C ASN A 53 0.68 -2.22 5.59
N LEU A 54 -0.03 -1.24 6.17
CA LEU A 54 -0.12 0.11 5.60
C LEU A 54 1.20 0.88 5.64
N GLY A 55 2.26 0.33 6.23
CA GLY A 55 3.52 1.03 6.49
C GLY A 55 3.29 2.16 7.47
N ASP A 56 3.96 2.11 8.62
CA ASP A 56 3.92 3.28 9.49
C ASP A 56 4.70 4.42 8.81
N ARG A 57 3.99 5.48 8.45
CA ARG A 57 4.53 6.75 7.98
C ARG A 57 3.84 7.90 8.73
N ALA A 58 3.57 7.71 10.02
CA ALA A 58 3.22 8.79 10.92
C ALA A 58 4.45 9.65 11.26
#